data_AF-A0AAW3USW1-F1
#
_entry.id   AF-A0AAW3USW1-F1
#
_cell.length_a   1.000
_cell.length_b   1.000
_cell.length_c   1.000
_cell.angle_alpha   90.00
_cell.angle_beta   90.00
_cell.angle_gamma   90.00
#
_symmetry.space_group_name_H-M   'P 1'
#
loop_
_entity.id
_entity.type
_entity.pdbx_description
1 polymer ?
#
loop_
_entity_poly.entity_id
_entity_poly.type
_entity_poly.pdbx_seq_one_letter_code
_entity_poly.pdbx_strand_id
1 'polypeptide(L)'
;MTFERTKDYPFSGRRNADRARMPAKAMRETPSRAGGMAFRSMSLTIASILLCAMGCGCASAPEPRDYAADNSKAVRSPECPDLSGVYEGRVRQIVEGYGPNVLPLADEIFHAENIEAAEAMRAGYRRDANGRRIAPDATVFQKNADGNYTVTTYYGTFQLGSLKTRFNSQVKVSCEAGTIGWIAPEQSSRSEFGPNYSFSGRSVRLDSNGDILLTTWTHMSYHMALLWLPMGAGTDKTVYRYKRLHSSIDH
;
A
#
# COMPACT_ATOMS: atom_id res chain seq x y z
N MET A 1 42.19 -4.32 -2.51
CA MET A 1 41.57 -3.27 -1.67
C MET A 1 40.13 -3.12 -2.12
N THR A 2 39.24 -3.29 -1.16
CA THR A 2 37.77 -3.37 -1.21
C THR A 2 37.11 -2.03 -1.54
N PHE A 3 35.99 -2.05 -2.28
CA PHE A 3 35.01 -0.97 -2.30
C PHE A 3 33.60 -1.57 -2.50
N GLU A 4 32.94 -1.90 -1.39
CA GLU A 4 31.48 -1.95 -1.29
C GLU A 4 31.04 -0.72 -0.52
N ARG A 5 30.09 0.04 -1.07
CA ARG A 5 29.27 0.97 -0.29
C ARG A 5 27.89 1.11 -0.91
N THR A 6 26.99 0.25 -0.46
CA THR A 6 25.54 0.42 -0.48
C THR A 6 25.18 1.80 0.09
N LYS A 7 24.36 2.56 -0.63
CA LYS A 7 23.76 3.81 -0.15
C LYS A 7 22.34 3.54 0.30
N ASP A 8 22.13 3.71 1.59
CA ASP A 8 20.86 3.69 2.28
C ASP A 8 19.92 4.80 1.80
N TYR A 9 18.65 4.45 1.60
CA TYR A 9 17.54 5.40 1.48
C TYR A 9 17.12 5.85 2.89
N PRO A 10 17.09 7.16 3.20
CA PRO A 10 16.67 7.63 4.52
C PRO A 10 15.15 7.82 4.56
N PHE A 11 14.42 6.83 5.08
CA PHE A 11 13.10 7.11 5.67
C PHE A 11 13.33 7.59 7.11
N SER A 12 13.11 8.89 7.31
CA SER A 12 13.30 9.61 8.56
C SER A 12 12.40 9.07 9.68
N GLY A 13 13.01 8.39 10.65
CA GLY A 13 12.44 8.22 11.98
C GLY A 13 12.55 9.54 12.76
N ARG A 14 11.40 10.13 13.11
CA ARG A 14 11.18 11.01 14.27
C ARG A 14 9.75 11.54 14.23
N ARG A 15 8.89 10.93 15.03
CA ARG A 15 7.91 11.60 15.90
C ARG A 15 7.08 10.54 16.64
N ASN A 16 6.77 10.83 17.90
CA ASN A 16 5.91 10.07 18.82
C ASN A 16 6.65 9.11 19.77
N ALA A 17 7.77 9.55 20.33
CA ALA A 17 8.08 9.24 21.72
C ALA A 17 7.62 10.45 22.53
N ASP A 18 6.41 10.41 23.09
CA ASP A 18 5.95 11.19 24.25
C ASP A 18 4.42 11.11 24.39
N ARG A 19 3.92 10.00 24.92
CA ARG A 19 2.71 9.94 25.78
C ARG A 19 2.41 8.50 26.17
N ALA A 20 2.85 8.12 27.38
CA ALA A 20 2.10 7.31 28.34
C ALA A 20 3.04 6.92 29.50
N ARG A 21 3.35 7.89 30.36
CA ARG A 21 3.73 7.59 31.76
C ARG A 21 2.50 7.84 32.61
N MET A 22 1.93 6.80 33.19
CA MET A 22 1.32 6.81 34.53
C MET A 22 1.24 5.36 35.04
N PRO A 23 1.29 5.13 36.36
CA PRO A 23 1.96 3.99 36.95
C PRO A 23 1.01 2.87 37.39
N ALA A 24 1.55 1.65 37.37
CA ALA A 24 0.98 0.48 38.00
C ALA A 24 0.79 0.71 39.51
N LYS A 25 -0.45 0.60 40.00
CA LYS A 25 -0.74 0.49 41.43
C LYS A 25 -1.06 -0.95 41.75
N ALA A 26 -0.15 -1.56 42.50
CA ALA A 26 -0.28 -2.88 43.09
C ALA A 26 -1.47 -2.96 44.04
N MET A 27 -2.18 -4.08 44.03
CA MET A 27 -2.93 -4.54 45.19
C MET A 27 -2.68 -6.03 45.37
N ARG A 28 -1.81 -6.33 46.35
CA ARG A 28 -1.66 -7.62 47.01
C ARG A 28 -2.84 -7.77 47.97
N GLU A 29 -3.49 -8.92 47.97
CA GLU A 29 -4.03 -9.51 49.20
C GLU A 29 -4.05 -11.04 49.07
N THR A 30 -3.59 -11.67 50.14
CA THR A 30 -3.27 -13.09 50.34
C THR A 30 -4.46 -13.87 50.93
N PRO A 31 -4.38 -15.22 51.04
CA PRO A 31 -5.51 -16.12 50.86
C PRO A 31 -6.26 -16.44 52.16
N SER A 32 -7.50 -16.89 52.02
CA SER A 32 -8.23 -17.60 53.07
C SER A 32 -8.85 -18.89 52.52
N ARG A 33 -9.02 -19.83 53.44
CA ARG A 33 -8.95 -21.29 53.29
C ARG A 33 -10.35 -21.90 53.33
N ALA A 34 -10.43 -23.11 52.78
CA ALA A 34 -11.36 -24.21 53.09
C ALA A 34 -12.69 -24.29 52.30
N GLY A 35 -13.00 -25.53 51.90
CA GLY A 35 -14.35 -25.98 51.56
C GLY A 35 -14.43 -26.71 50.23
N GLY A 36 -14.06 -28.00 50.22
CA GLY A 36 -14.35 -28.87 49.09
C GLY A 36 -15.84 -29.20 48.99
N MET A 37 -16.37 -29.21 47.77
CA MET A 37 -17.37 -30.19 47.35
C MET A 37 -17.46 -30.20 45.82
N ALA A 38 -17.36 -31.40 45.27
CA ALA A 38 -17.46 -31.70 43.85
C ALA A 38 -18.82 -31.24 43.30
N PHE A 39 -18.84 -30.55 42.15
CA PHE A 39 -19.96 -30.60 41.22
C PHE A 39 -19.57 -29.98 39.86
N ARG A 40 -19.84 -30.74 38.80
CA ARG A 40 -20.05 -30.34 37.38
C ARG A 40 -18.81 -30.10 36.51
N SER A 41 -18.27 -31.23 36.03
CA SER A 41 -17.67 -31.37 34.71
C SER A 41 -18.72 -31.14 33.60
N MET A 42 -19.10 -29.90 33.29
CA MET A 42 -19.91 -29.61 32.09
C MET A 42 -19.98 -28.11 31.75
N SER A 43 -18.85 -27.40 31.80
CA SER A 43 -18.83 -25.96 31.44
C SER A 43 -17.60 -25.50 30.65
N LEU A 44 -16.76 -26.42 30.13
CA LEU A 44 -15.54 -26.03 29.40
C LEU A 44 -15.67 -26.06 27.87
N THR A 45 -16.71 -26.68 27.32
CA THR A 45 -16.87 -26.81 25.85
C THR A 45 -17.56 -25.61 25.20
N ILE A 46 -18.33 -24.81 25.95
CA ILE A 46 -19.05 -23.65 25.38
C ILE A 46 -18.16 -22.40 25.31
N ALA A 47 -17.14 -22.29 26.17
CA ALA A 47 -16.19 -21.16 26.13
C ALA A 47 -15.21 -21.22 24.94
N SER A 48 -14.98 -22.40 24.34
CA SER A 48 -14.10 -22.52 23.16
C SER A 48 -14.79 -22.15 21.84
N ILE A 49 -16.12 -22.24 21.74
CA ILE A 49 -16.84 -21.95 20.49
C ILE A 49 -17.10 -20.44 20.34
N LEU A 50 -17.20 -19.70 21.46
CA LEU A 50 -17.40 -18.25 21.44
C LEU A 50 -16.13 -17.42 21.18
N LEU A 51 -14.93 -18.00 21.37
CA LEU A 51 -13.67 -17.31 21.02
C LEU A 51 -13.36 -17.34 19.51
N CYS A 52 -13.91 -18.28 18.75
CA CYS A 52 -13.70 -18.33 17.29
C CYS A 52 -14.59 -17.35 16.49
N ALA A 53 -15.66 -16.84 17.10
CA ALA A 53 -16.62 -15.96 16.41
C ALA A 53 -16.30 -14.46 16.51
N MET A 54 -15.28 -14.05 17.28
CA MET A 54 -14.82 -12.65 17.41
C MET A 54 -13.57 -12.33 16.56
N GLY A 55 -13.28 -13.13 15.52
CA GLY A 55 -12.15 -12.91 14.61
C GLY A 55 -12.52 -12.37 13.21
N CYS A 56 -13.81 -12.32 12.85
CA CYS A 56 -14.26 -11.93 11.50
C CYS A 56 -14.35 -10.41 11.28
N GLY A 57 -13.41 -9.66 11.85
CA GLY A 57 -13.21 -8.23 11.60
C GLY A 57 -11.81 -7.89 11.12
N CYS A 58 -10.95 -8.88 10.85
CA CYS A 58 -9.66 -8.63 10.24
C CYS A 58 -9.90 -8.16 8.80
N ALA A 59 -9.59 -6.89 8.52
CA ALA A 59 -9.40 -6.41 7.17
C ALA A 59 -8.32 -7.29 6.52
N SER A 60 -8.71 -8.37 5.86
CA SER A 60 -7.78 -9.24 5.17
C SER A 60 -7.17 -8.42 4.04
N ALA A 61 -5.85 -8.34 4.02
CA ALA A 61 -5.16 -7.93 2.81
C ALA A 61 -5.63 -8.87 1.69
N PRO A 62 -5.75 -8.39 0.44
CA PRO A 62 -6.06 -9.28 -0.67
C PRO A 62 -5.07 -10.45 -0.64
N GLU A 63 -5.57 -11.69 -0.62
CA GLU A 63 -4.70 -12.85 -0.72
C GLU A 63 -3.82 -12.72 -1.97
N PRO A 64 -2.56 -13.21 -1.92
CA PRO A 64 -1.70 -13.20 -3.09
C PRO A 64 -2.41 -13.95 -4.24
N ARG A 65 -2.82 -13.19 -5.26
CA ARG A 65 -3.51 -13.72 -6.45
C ARG A 65 -2.54 -14.49 -7.35
N ASP A 66 -3.07 -15.13 -8.38
CA ASP A 66 -2.27 -15.78 -9.43
C ASP A 66 -1.49 -14.72 -10.23
N TYR A 67 -0.31 -14.38 -9.71
CA TYR A 67 0.59 -13.46 -10.39
C TYR A 67 1.24 -14.12 -11.59
N ALA A 68 1.29 -13.39 -12.70
CA ALA A 68 1.90 -13.88 -13.92
C ALA A 68 3.41 -14.14 -13.73
N ALA A 69 3.89 -15.23 -14.31
CA ALA A 69 5.32 -15.50 -14.45
C ALA A 69 6.02 -14.50 -15.40
N ASP A 70 5.25 -13.86 -16.29
CA ASP A 70 5.72 -12.82 -17.22
C ASP A 70 4.80 -11.60 -17.14
N ASN A 71 5.28 -10.54 -16.50
CA ASN A 71 4.56 -9.28 -16.33
C ASN A 71 4.18 -8.64 -17.67
N SER A 72 4.95 -8.86 -18.74
CA SER A 72 4.65 -8.27 -20.05
C SER A 72 3.39 -8.89 -20.68
N LYS A 73 3.15 -10.18 -20.44
CA LYS A 73 1.92 -10.85 -20.87
C LYS A 73 0.73 -10.43 -20.01
N ALA A 74 0.95 -10.28 -18.70
CA ALA A 74 -0.09 -9.85 -17.77
C ALA A 74 -0.73 -8.54 -18.23
N VAL A 75 0.08 -7.51 -18.50
CA VAL A 75 -0.38 -6.16 -18.88
C VAL A 75 -1.04 -6.11 -20.27
N ARG A 76 -0.75 -7.08 -21.14
CA ARG A 76 -1.41 -7.24 -22.45
C ARG A 76 -2.67 -8.09 -22.39
N SER A 77 -3.03 -8.63 -21.23
CA SER A 77 -4.26 -9.40 -21.06
C SER A 77 -5.48 -8.57 -21.47
N PRO A 78 -6.47 -9.15 -22.17
CA PRO A 78 -7.73 -8.47 -22.49
C PRO A 78 -8.52 -8.08 -21.23
N GLU A 79 -8.23 -8.70 -20.08
CA GLU A 79 -8.84 -8.37 -18.80
C GLU A 79 -8.25 -7.11 -18.12
N CYS A 80 -7.10 -6.63 -18.60
CA CYS A 80 -6.53 -5.41 -18.07
C CYS A 80 -7.38 -4.19 -18.47
N PRO A 81 -7.75 -3.32 -17.53
CA PRO A 81 -8.39 -2.06 -17.87
C PRO A 81 -7.44 -1.17 -18.69
N ASP A 82 -7.99 -0.44 -19.64
CA ASP A 82 -7.28 0.65 -20.32
C ASP A 82 -7.40 1.92 -19.50
N LEU A 83 -6.30 2.33 -18.87
CA LEU A 83 -6.22 3.54 -18.05
C LEU A 83 -5.95 4.80 -18.88
N SER A 84 -6.03 4.73 -20.21
CA SER A 84 -5.74 5.87 -21.07
C SER A 84 -6.71 7.03 -20.82
N GLY A 85 -6.15 8.23 -20.67
CA GLY A 85 -6.93 9.42 -20.40
C GLY A 85 -6.15 10.50 -19.66
N VAL A 86 -6.84 11.59 -19.37
CA VAL A 86 -6.32 12.72 -18.60
C VAL A 86 -6.94 12.67 -17.21
N TYR A 87 -6.12 12.80 -16.18
CA TYR A 87 -6.53 12.72 -14.79
C TYR A 87 -6.00 13.90 -14.01
N GLU A 88 -6.73 14.29 -12.96
CA GLU A 88 -6.27 15.29 -12.00
C GLU A 88 -5.01 14.75 -11.30
N GLY A 89 -3.93 15.54 -11.27
CA GLY A 89 -2.64 15.06 -10.76
C GLY A 89 -2.57 14.93 -9.22
N ARG A 90 -3.61 15.39 -8.52
CA ARG A 90 -3.79 15.25 -7.06
C ARG A 90 -4.91 14.28 -6.71
N VAL A 91 -4.82 13.72 -5.51
CA VAL A 91 -5.90 12.89 -4.93
C VAL A 91 -7.15 13.76 -4.80
N ARG A 92 -8.24 13.32 -5.43
CA ARG A 92 -9.55 13.98 -5.28
C ARG A 92 -10.18 13.64 -3.94
N GLN A 93 -10.09 12.38 -3.55
CA GLN A 93 -10.72 11.85 -2.35
C GLN A 93 -9.99 10.59 -1.88
N ILE A 94 -9.86 10.42 -0.56
CA ILE A 94 -9.57 9.13 0.06
C ILE A 94 -10.92 8.44 0.31
N VAL A 95 -11.17 7.34 -0.39
CA VAL A 95 -12.43 6.58 -0.34
C VAL A 95 -12.45 5.67 0.90
N GLU A 96 -11.30 5.12 1.27
CA GLU A 96 -11.11 4.22 2.41
C GLU A 96 -9.70 4.41 2.97
N GLY A 97 -9.53 4.29 4.29
CA GLY A 97 -8.24 4.38 4.96
C GLY A 97 -7.77 5.81 5.24
N TYR A 98 -6.46 5.95 5.48
CA TYR A 98 -5.83 7.21 5.88
C TYR A 98 -4.55 7.39 5.06
N GLY A 99 -4.31 8.60 4.56
CA GLY A 99 -3.14 8.87 3.73
C GLY A 99 -2.97 10.34 3.39
N PRO A 100 -1.83 10.71 2.80
CA PRO A 100 -1.60 12.08 2.36
C PRO A 100 -2.44 12.43 1.11
N ASN A 101 -3.10 13.59 1.14
CA ASN A 101 -3.97 14.06 0.05
C ASN A 101 -3.22 14.63 -1.17
N VAL A 102 -1.88 14.62 -1.19
CA VAL A 102 -1.06 15.38 -2.16
C VAL A 102 -0.03 14.50 -2.89
N LEU A 103 -0.29 13.21 -3.03
CA LEU A 103 0.63 12.32 -3.75
C LEU A 103 0.50 12.50 -5.27
N PRO A 104 1.62 12.67 -6.00
CA PRO A 104 1.62 12.70 -7.45
C PRO A 104 1.14 11.37 -8.02
N LEU A 105 0.10 11.42 -8.84
CA LEU A 105 -0.52 10.24 -9.46
C LEU A 105 0.50 9.32 -10.18
N ALA A 106 1.43 9.93 -10.92
CA ALA A 106 2.45 9.22 -11.68
C ALA A 106 3.42 8.40 -10.82
N ASP A 107 3.64 8.79 -9.55
CA ASP A 107 4.56 8.10 -8.65
C ASP A 107 3.92 6.87 -7.99
N GLU A 108 2.59 6.83 -7.92
CA GLU A 108 1.88 5.81 -7.15
C GLU A 108 1.29 4.68 -8.00
N ILE A 109 0.96 4.93 -9.26
CA ILE A 109 0.29 3.94 -10.13
C ILE A 109 1.29 3.00 -10.80
N PHE A 110 2.47 3.44 -11.21
CA PHE A 110 3.36 2.57 -11.96
C PHE A 110 4.82 2.80 -11.61
N HIS A 111 5.61 1.74 -11.76
CA HIS A 111 7.06 1.84 -11.77
C HIS A 111 7.51 2.47 -13.10
N ALA A 112 8.43 3.44 -13.00
CA ALA A 112 9.06 4.01 -14.18
C ALA A 112 10.08 3.03 -14.76
N GLU A 113 10.08 2.88 -16.09
CA GLU A 113 11.09 2.09 -16.79
C GLU A 113 12.46 2.77 -16.69
N ASN A 114 12.48 4.08 -16.85
CA ASN A 114 13.69 4.91 -16.75
C ASN A 114 13.64 5.72 -15.45
N ILE A 115 14.50 5.34 -14.51
CA ILE A 115 14.62 6.01 -13.20
C ILE A 115 15.09 7.46 -13.37
N GLU A 116 16.04 7.73 -14.26
CA GLU A 116 16.56 9.08 -14.51
C GLU A 116 15.48 10.00 -15.06
N ALA A 117 14.65 9.52 -16.00
CA ALA A 117 13.52 10.28 -16.53
C ALA A 117 12.47 10.57 -15.44
N ALA A 118 12.21 9.60 -14.57
CA ALA A 118 11.32 9.81 -13.43
C ALA A 118 11.90 10.82 -12.42
N GLU A 119 13.19 10.76 -12.14
CA GLU A 119 13.88 11.72 -11.26
C GLU A 119 13.90 13.13 -11.86
N ALA A 120 14.15 13.27 -13.16
CA ALA A 120 14.10 14.55 -13.86
C ALA A 120 12.68 15.15 -13.81
N MET A 121 11.65 14.34 -14.08
CA MET A 121 10.25 14.76 -13.97
C MET A 121 9.91 15.20 -12.53
N ARG A 122 10.34 14.44 -11.52
CA ARG A 122 10.15 14.77 -10.09
C ARG A 122 10.92 16.01 -9.64
N ALA A 123 12.09 16.28 -10.24
CA ALA A 123 12.86 17.49 -9.98
C ALA A 123 12.12 18.74 -10.49
N GLY A 124 11.32 18.60 -11.55
CA GLY A 124 10.45 19.65 -12.08
C GLY A 124 9.21 19.96 -11.24
N TYR A 125 8.87 19.17 -10.22
CA TYR A 125 7.70 19.43 -9.38
C TYR A 125 7.86 20.73 -8.60
N ARG A 126 6.81 21.57 -8.65
CA ARG A 126 6.72 22.80 -7.87
C ARG A 126 6.73 22.47 -6.38
N ARG A 127 7.24 23.39 -5.58
CA ARG A 127 7.27 23.29 -4.14
C ARG A 127 6.54 24.46 -3.49
N ASP A 128 5.86 24.18 -2.38
CA ASP A 128 5.25 25.22 -1.55
C ASP A 128 6.32 25.98 -0.73
N ALA A 129 5.89 26.98 0.03
CA ALA A 129 6.77 27.78 0.88
C ALA A 129 7.50 26.96 1.96
N ASN A 130 6.99 25.76 2.29
CA ASN A 130 7.59 24.84 3.25
C ASN A 130 8.46 23.77 2.56
N GLY A 131 8.72 23.91 1.26
CA GLY A 131 9.50 22.97 0.46
C GLY A 131 8.77 21.67 0.10
N ARG A 132 7.47 21.54 0.39
CA ARG A 132 6.68 20.35 0.08
C ARG A 132 6.34 20.32 -1.40
N ARG A 133 6.37 19.15 -2.02
CA ARG A 133 5.97 18.97 -3.42
C ARG A 133 4.48 19.28 -3.57
N ILE A 134 4.17 20.06 -4.60
CA ILE A 134 2.81 20.34 -5.03
C ILE A 134 2.49 19.32 -6.13
N ALA A 135 1.38 18.62 -6.03
CA ALA A 135 0.95 17.69 -7.07
C ALA A 135 0.73 18.42 -8.42
N PRO A 136 1.04 17.80 -9.57
CA PRO A 136 0.74 18.37 -10.89
C PRO A 136 -0.76 18.62 -11.06
N ASP A 137 -1.13 19.52 -11.97
CA ASP A 137 -2.54 19.83 -12.24
C ASP A 137 -3.20 18.67 -13.00
N ALA A 138 -2.48 18.11 -13.98
CA ALA A 138 -2.95 17.00 -14.79
C ALA A 138 -1.85 15.96 -15.04
N THR A 139 -2.27 14.70 -15.16
CA THR A 139 -1.45 13.58 -15.61
C THR A 139 -2.17 12.86 -16.74
N VAL A 140 -1.47 12.68 -17.86
CA VAL A 140 -1.96 11.98 -19.03
C VAL A 140 -1.36 10.59 -19.05
N PHE A 141 -2.21 9.57 -19.18
CA PHE A 141 -1.81 8.20 -19.42
C PHE A 141 -2.14 7.85 -20.87
N GLN A 142 -1.15 7.38 -21.60
CA GLN A 142 -1.32 6.90 -22.97
C GLN A 142 -0.80 5.47 -23.06
N LYS A 143 -1.69 4.51 -23.34
CA LYS A 143 -1.30 3.11 -23.53
C LYS A 143 -0.46 2.96 -24.79
N ASN A 144 0.68 2.30 -24.63
CA ASN A 144 1.62 1.96 -25.69
C ASN A 144 1.29 0.57 -26.27
N ALA A 145 1.82 0.27 -27.46
CA ALA A 145 1.58 -1.00 -28.14
C ALA A 145 2.10 -2.24 -27.38
N ASP A 146 3.08 -2.05 -26.49
CA ASP A 146 3.64 -3.10 -25.63
C ASP A 146 2.76 -3.41 -24.40
N GLY A 147 1.69 -2.63 -24.19
CA GLY A 147 0.74 -2.72 -23.07
C GLY A 147 1.05 -1.74 -21.93
N ASN A 148 2.25 -1.18 -21.88
CA ASN A 148 2.66 -0.22 -20.86
C ASN A 148 2.07 1.17 -21.12
N TYR A 149 2.34 2.14 -20.24
CA TYR A 149 1.84 3.50 -20.36
C TYR A 149 2.98 4.50 -20.52
N THR A 150 2.79 5.46 -21.42
CA THR A 150 3.52 6.72 -21.37
C THR A 150 2.75 7.67 -20.47
N VAL A 151 3.41 8.17 -19.43
CA VAL A 151 2.83 9.04 -18.41
C VAL A 151 3.45 10.42 -18.54
N THR A 152 2.62 11.42 -18.79
CA THR A 152 3.06 12.81 -18.96
C THR A 152 2.37 13.70 -17.93
N THR A 153 3.14 14.55 -17.24
CA THR A 153 2.61 15.43 -16.18
C THR A 153 2.67 16.90 -16.57
N TYR A 154 1.70 17.68 -16.10
CA TYR A 154 1.52 19.08 -16.47
C TYR A 154 1.24 19.99 -15.27
N TYR A 155 1.74 21.22 -15.33
CA TYR A 155 1.20 22.37 -14.58
C TYR A 155 0.58 23.36 -15.56
N GLY A 156 -0.73 23.53 -15.52
CA GLY A 156 -1.49 24.23 -16.56
C GLY A 156 -1.18 23.62 -17.94
N THR A 157 -0.67 24.44 -18.85
CA THR A 157 -0.26 24.00 -20.21
C THR A 157 1.22 23.60 -20.29
N PHE A 158 2.00 23.77 -19.23
CA PHE A 158 3.42 23.45 -19.22
C PHE A 158 3.64 21.96 -18.93
N GLN A 159 4.22 21.26 -19.90
CA GLN A 159 4.64 19.87 -19.73
C GLN A 159 5.90 19.80 -18.86
N LEU A 160 5.81 19.08 -17.73
CA LEU A 160 6.93 18.86 -16.82
C LEU A 160 7.91 17.81 -17.34
N GLY A 161 7.36 16.74 -17.90
CA GLY A 161 8.13 15.59 -18.34
C GLY A 161 7.23 14.43 -18.70
N SER A 162 7.83 13.42 -19.31
CA SER A 162 7.16 12.19 -19.68
C SER A 162 8.04 11.01 -19.33
N LEU A 163 7.45 9.94 -18.83
CA LEU A 163 8.12 8.67 -18.57
C LEU A 163 7.34 7.52 -19.19
N LYS A 164 8.05 6.46 -19.58
CA LYS A 164 7.42 5.18 -19.87
C LYS A 164 7.37 4.36 -18.60
N THR A 165 6.25 3.70 -18.38
CA THR A 165 6.08 2.78 -17.26
C THR A 165 6.50 1.40 -17.67
N ARG A 166 6.99 0.63 -16.71
CA ARG A 166 7.23 -0.80 -16.87
C ARG A 166 7.30 -1.44 -15.51
N PHE A 167 6.60 -2.56 -15.36
CA PHE A 167 6.77 -3.38 -14.16
C PHE A 167 8.14 -4.06 -14.21
N ASN A 168 8.95 -3.84 -13.16
CA ASN A 168 10.23 -4.52 -13.04
C ASN A 168 10.02 -6.04 -12.85
N SER A 169 11.07 -6.84 -12.97
CA SER A 169 11.00 -8.29 -12.76
C SER A 169 10.84 -8.70 -11.30
N GLN A 170 11.00 -7.76 -10.36
CA GLN A 170 10.92 -8.02 -8.92
C GLN A 170 9.48 -7.96 -8.40
N VAL A 171 8.61 -7.19 -9.06
CA VAL A 171 7.19 -7.17 -8.75
C VAL A 171 6.46 -8.24 -9.53
N LYS A 172 5.40 -8.73 -8.92
CA LYS A 172 4.51 -9.73 -9.50
C LYS A 172 3.23 -9.04 -9.93
N VAL A 173 2.84 -9.14 -11.20
CA VAL A 173 1.68 -8.44 -11.77
C VAL A 173 0.55 -9.40 -12.12
N SER A 174 -0.67 -8.96 -11.88
CA SER A 174 -1.92 -9.64 -12.23
C SER A 174 -2.86 -8.63 -12.90
N CYS A 175 -3.62 -9.09 -13.88
CA CYS A 175 -4.73 -8.34 -14.45
C CYS A 175 -5.95 -9.25 -14.47
N GLU A 176 -6.93 -8.94 -13.62
CA GLU A 176 -8.12 -9.76 -13.47
C GLU A 176 -9.32 -8.85 -13.23
N ALA A 177 -10.45 -9.18 -13.85
CA ALA A 177 -11.73 -8.51 -13.62
C ALA A 177 -11.65 -6.96 -13.69
N GLY A 178 -10.90 -6.42 -14.67
CA GLY A 178 -10.77 -4.97 -14.86
C GLY A 178 -9.91 -4.27 -13.80
N THR A 179 -9.06 -5.00 -13.09
CA THR A 179 -8.11 -4.46 -12.10
C THR A 179 -6.68 -4.89 -12.44
N ILE A 180 -5.75 -3.94 -12.46
CA ILE A 180 -4.30 -4.21 -12.52
C ILE A 180 -3.79 -4.25 -11.08
N GLY A 181 -3.28 -5.38 -10.62
CA GLY A 181 -2.71 -5.53 -9.27
C GLY A 181 -1.24 -5.95 -9.34
N TRP A 182 -0.41 -5.37 -8.46
CA TRP A 182 0.98 -5.78 -8.33
C TRP A 182 1.46 -5.78 -6.88
N ILE A 183 2.34 -6.71 -6.56
CA ILE A 183 2.91 -6.89 -5.23
C ILE A 183 4.44 -6.73 -5.30
N ALA A 184 4.96 -5.96 -4.36
CA ALA A 184 6.39 -5.89 -4.07
C ALA A 184 6.85 -7.17 -3.36
N PRO A 185 8.08 -7.65 -3.61
CA PRO A 185 8.56 -8.87 -3.00
C PRO A 185 8.47 -8.79 -1.48
N GLU A 186 8.14 -9.93 -0.87
CA GLU A 186 8.07 -10.04 0.59
C GLU A 186 9.41 -9.67 1.21
N GLN A 187 9.35 -8.83 2.24
CA GLN A 187 10.49 -8.47 3.05
C GLN A 187 10.39 -9.20 4.38
N SER A 188 11.41 -10.00 4.68
CA SER A 188 11.55 -10.67 5.97
C SER A 188 12.56 -9.93 6.84
N SER A 189 12.27 -9.80 8.14
CA SER A 189 13.17 -9.23 9.15
C SER A 189 13.20 -10.09 10.40
N ARG A 190 14.34 -10.09 11.11
CA ARG A 190 14.51 -10.78 12.40
C ARG A 190 14.26 -9.86 13.60
N SER A 191 13.33 -8.92 13.46
CA SER A 191 13.02 -7.97 14.53
C SER A 191 12.13 -8.60 15.59
N GLU A 192 12.42 -8.33 16.86
CA GLU A 192 11.54 -8.66 18.00
C GLU A 192 10.48 -7.56 18.24
N PHE A 193 10.71 -6.36 17.70
CA PHE A 193 9.89 -5.16 17.94
C PHE A 193 9.21 -4.63 16.67
N GLY A 194 9.36 -5.34 15.55
CA GLY A 194 8.84 -4.95 14.25
C GLY A 194 8.33 -6.15 13.47
N PRO A 195 7.72 -5.94 12.30
CA PRO A 195 7.20 -7.02 11.49
C PRO A 195 8.32 -7.99 11.09
N ASN A 196 8.06 -9.29 11.20
CA ASN A 196 8.97 -10.33 10.74
C ASN A 196 8.78 -10.63 9.27
N TYR A 197 7.56 -10.43 8.78
CA TYR A 197 7.23 -10.45 7.36
C TYR A 197 6.40 -9.24 7.03
N SER A 198 6.71 -8.61 5.91
CA SER A 198 5.87 -7.58 5.33
C SER A 198 5.90 -7.66 3.83
N PHE A 199 4.75 -7.48 3.21
CA PHE A 199 4.65 -7.27 1.78
C PHE A 199 3.65 -6.16 1.53
N SER A 200 3.91 -5.38 0.49
CA SER A 200 3.04 -4.30 0.08
C SER A 200 2.60 -4.53 -1.35
N GLY A 201 1.38 -4.12 -1.64
CA GLY A 201 0.81 -4.21 -2.96
C GLY A 201 0.05 -2.95 -3.31
N ARG A 202 -0.21 -2.85 -4.59
CA ARG A 202 -1.04 -1.81 -5.16
C ARG A 202 -1.97 -2.44 -6.18
N SER A 203 -3.12 -1.83 -6.35
CA SER A 203 -4.03 -2.20 -7.42
C SER A 203 -4.75 -0.97 -7.95
N VAL A 204 -5.03 -0.99 -9.24
CA VAL A 204 -5.65 0.11 -9.96
C VAL A 204 -6.80 -0.43 -10.78
N ARG A 205 -7.95 0.24 -10.65
CA ARG A 205 -9.15 -0.02 -11.44
C ARG A 205 -9.82 1.29 -11.81
N LEU A 206 -10.69 1.24 -12.80
CA LEU A 206 -11.57 2.36 -13.14
C LEU A 206 -12.90 2.23 -12.39
N ASP A 207 -13.42 3.35 -11.90
CA ASP A 207 -14.80 3.47 -11.42
C ASP A 207 -15.76 3.66 -12.60
N SER A 208 -17.08 3.66 -12.35
CA SER A 208 -18.10 3.87 -13.39
C SER A 208 -17.95 5.19 -14.15
N ASN A 209 -17.35 6.20 -13.51
CA ASN A 209 -17.11 7.51 -14.11
C ASN A 209 -15.79 7.59 -14.92
N GLY A 210 -15.05 6.48 -14.99
CA GLY A 210 -13.70 6.43 -15.58
C GLY A 210 -12.62 7.05 -14.67
N ASP A 211 -12.96 7.39 -13.43
CA ASP A 211 -11.99 7.81 -12.41
C ASP A 211 -11.06 6.66 -12.06
N ILE A 212 -9.80 6.95 -11.76
CA ILE A 212 -8.87 5.94 -11.26
C ILE A 212 -9.09 5.75 -9.77
N LEU A 213 -9.29 4.50 -9.36
CA LEU A 213 -9.22 4.05 -7.98
C LEU A 213 -7.91 3.29 -7.77
N LEU A 214 -6.98 3.92 -7.04
CA LEU A 214 -5.73 3.32 -6.61
C LEU A 214 -5.91 2.80 -5.19
N THR A 215 -5.77 1.49 -5.00
CA THR A 215 -5.69 0.88 -3.68
C THR A 215 -4.23 0.57 -3.37
N THR A 216 -3.71 1.12 -2.28
CA THR A 216 -2.41 0.75 -1.72
C THR A 216 -2.66 -0.06 -0.45
N TRP A 217 -1.90 -1.13 -0.25
CA TRP A 217 -2.05 -1.92 0.96
C TRP A 217 -0.72 -2.52 1.40
N THR A 218 -0.59 -2.76 2.70
CA THR A 218 0.57 -3.40 3.32
C THR A 218 0.08 -4.44 4.32
N HIS A 219 0.58 -5.66 4.21
CA HIS A 219 0.38 -6.70 5.20
C HIS A 219 1.65 -6.85 6.05
N MET A 220 1.48 -7.03 7.35
CA MET A 220 2.54 -7.14 8.34
C MET A 220 2.25 -8.34 9.25
N SER A 221 3.20 -9.25 9.40
CA SER A 221 3.10 -10.41 10.30
C SER A 221 4.16 -10.32 11.38
N TYR A 222 3.74 -10.51 12.63
CA TYR A 222 4.61 -10.42 13.81
C TYR A 222 4.76 -11.80 14.46
N HIS A 223 5.98 -12.16 14.79
CA HIS A 223 6.38 -13.42 15.41
C HIS A 223 7.38 -13.13 16.53
N MET A 224 7.32 -13.90 17.62
CA MET A 224 8.39 -13.89 18.61
C MET A 224 9.62 -14.58 18.05
N ALA A 225 10.81 -14.01 18.26
CA ALA A 225 12.07 -14.65 17.86
C ALA A 225 12.28 -16.00 18.55
N LEU A 226 11.84 -16.12 19.81
CA LEU A 226 11.83 -17.38 20.54
C LEU A 226 10.62 -18.23 20.10
N LEU A 227 10.87 -19.42 19.57
CA LEU A 227 9.88 -20.42 19.12
C LEU A 227 8.99 -20.02 17.94
N TRP A 228 9.24 -18.89 17.28
CA TRP A 228 8.50 -18.43 16.09
C TRP A 228 6.97 -18.36 16.31
N LEU A 229 6.55 -17.97 17.52
CA LEU A 229 5.13 -17.94 17.87
C LEU A 229 4.46 -16.72 17.21
N PRO A 230 3.32 -16.89 16.52
CA PRO A 230 2.60 -15.78 15.89
C PRO A 230 2.05 -14.84 16.97
N MET A 231 2.42 -13.56 16.89
CA MET A 231 2.00 -12.51 17.82
C MET A 231 0.84 -11.67 17.30
N GLY A 232 0.55 -11.79 16.00
CA GLY A 232 -0.54 -11.06 15.34
C GLY A 232 -0.17 -10.67 13.91
N ALA A 233 -1.16 -10.13 13.22
CA ALA A 233 -1.01 -9.55 11.90
C ALA A 233 -1.69 -8.17 11.86
N GLY A 234 -1.12 -7.28 11.07
CA GLY A 234 -1.65 -5.96 10.80
C GLY A 234 -1.78 -5.74 9.30
N THR A 235 -2.83 -5.04 8.90
CA THR A 235 -3.06 -4.64 7.52
C THR A 235 -3.34 -3.15 7.48
N ASP A 236 -2.66 -2.46 6.58
CA ASP A 236 -2.97 -1.09 6.21
C ASP A 236 -3.50 -1.09 4.78
N LYS A 237 -4.58 -0.36 4.54
CA LYS A 237 -5.22 -0.26 3.23
C LYS A 237 -5.79 1.14 3.06
N THR A 238 -5.39 1.77 1.96
CA THR A 238 -5.88 3.10 1.59
C THR A 238 -6.30 3.10 0.13
N VAL A 239 -7.48 3.63 -0.14
CA VAL A 239 -8.06 3.75 -1.48
C VAL A 239 -8.14 5.21 -1.86
N TYR A 240 -7.37 5.61 -2.87
CA TYR A 240 -7.34 6.95 -3.43
C TYR A 240 -8.18 7.01 -4.72
N ARG A 241 -8.97 8.07 -4.86
CA ARG A 241 -9.67 8.39 -6.09
C ARG A 241 -8.99 9.56 -6.80
N TYR A 242 -8.68 9.37 -8.07
CA TYR A 242 -8.20 10.40 -8.98
C TYR A 242 -9.23 10.65 -10.06
N LYS A 243 -9.65 11.92 -10.16
CA LYS A 243 -10.73 12.33 -11.06
C LYS A 243 -10.24 12.29 -12.51
N ARG A 244 -11.00 11.68 -13.41
CA ARG A 244 -10.79 11.83 -14.84
C ARG A 244 -11.19 13.23 -15.29
N LEU A 245 -10.27 13.91 -15.94
CA LEU A 245 -10.54 15.19 -16.59
C LEU A 245 -11.11 14.88 -17.96
N HIS A 246 -12.34 15.32 -18.20
CA HIS A 246 -12.88 15.31 -19.55
C HIS A 246 -12.10 16.35 -20.34
N SER A 247 -11.57 15.96 -21.49
CA SER A 247 -10.86 16.89 -22.38
C SER A 247 -11.73 18.12 -22.60
N SER A 248 -11.19 19.33 -22.39
CA SER A 248 -11.89 20.59 -22.67
C SER A 248 -12.02 20.87 -24.18
N ILE A 249 -12.09 19.83 -25.01
CA ILE A 249 -12.27 19.91 -26.46
C ILE A 249 -13.73 19.64 -26.84
N ASP A 250 -14.59 19.25 -25.90
CA ASP A 250 -16.03 19.24 -26.12
C ASP A 250 -16.60 20.62 -25.75
N HIS A 251 -16.62 21.50 -26.76
CA HIS A 251 -17.36 22.77 -26.77
C HIS A 251 -18.87 22.54 -26.80
#